data_AF-A0A7J7HYJ0-F1
#
_entry.id   AF-A0A7J7HYJ0-F1
#
_cell.length_a   1.000
_cell.length_b   1.000
_cell.length_c   1.000
_cell.angle_alpha   90.00
_cell.angle_beta   90.00
_cell.angle_gamma   90.00
#
_symmetry.space_group_name_H-M   'P 1'
#
loop_
_entity.id
_entity.type
_entity.pdbx_description
1 polymer ?
#
loop_
_entity_poly.entity_id
_entity_poly.type
_entity_poly.pdbx_seq_one_letter_code
_entity_poly.pdbx_strand_id
1 'polypeptide(L)'
;MGNLSPSPNGDREEADLIDRNDQQQFLASADFLSNYGLPTLISNIQAAASEVLKGKQLKDLFNTTVLHETITQILDVFMSMGSPHHWVDYLMPEDARSYKLVAFSNNGNPDLSDGTTFDQLMVETHAVLSSAEFGNVVDISLKTVVDALMEDIKVQLGEGNLLSGMPLAKLLPRISQFSPLLFEEPSKNRFIQIIRNIAEVELFFTLLYANMPTS
;
A
#
# COMPACT_ATOMS: atom_id res chain seq x y z
N MET A 1 64.97 10.49 27.55
CA MET A 1 64.40 9.16 27.31
C MET A 1 62.99 9.18 27.87
N GLY A 2 61.99 9.16 26.98
CA GLY A 2 60.60 9.48 27.29
C GLY A 2 59.84 8.30 27.87
N ASN A 3 58.98 8.59 28.84
CA ASN A 3 57.88 7.75 29.26
C ASN A 3 56.64 8.17 28.47
N LEU A 4 56.00 7.22 27.77
CA LEU A 4 54.64 7.35 27.26
C LEU A 4 53.92 6.03 27.54
N SER A 5 52.97 6.10 28.46
CA SER A 5 51.96 5.07 28.72
C SER A 5 51.14 4.77 27.46
N PRO A 6 50.61 3.55 27.29
CA PRO A 6 49.63 3.29 26.25
C PRO A 6 48.27 3.83 26.71
N SER A 7 47.67 4.74 25.94
CA SER A 7 46.21 4.92 25.99
C SER A 7 45.59 3.89 25.06
N PRO A 8 44.68 3.03 25.54
CA PRO A 8 43.74 2.33 24.68
C PRO A 8 42.62 3.31 24.36
N ASN A 9 42.29 3.51 23.09
CA ASN A 9 40.98 3.98 22.61
C ASN A 9 41.09 4.28 21.12
N GLY A 10 40.65 3.32 20.31
CA GLY A 10 40.43 3.48 18.88
C GLY A 10 39.35 2.55 18.34
N ASP A 11 38.54 1.93 19.21
CA ASP A 11 37.31 1.23 18.82
C ASP A 11 36.19 2.28 18.74
N ARG A 12 36.12 3.03 17.64
CA ARG A 12 34.95 3.89 17.28
C ARG A 12 34.77 3.99 15.76
N GLU A 13 34.71 2.84 15.10
CA GLU A 13 34.17 2.70 13.74
C GLU A 13 32.95 1.75 13.72
N GLU A 14 32.26 1.61 14.87
CA GLU A 14 30.98 0.89 14.98
C GLU A 14 29.86 1.89 15.29
N ALA A 15 29.81 2.97 14.50
CA ALA A 15 28.71 3.94 14.54
C ALA A 15 27.50 3.36 13.79
N ASP A 16 26.39 3.20 14.51
CA ASP A 16 25.01 3.09 14.02
C ASP A 16 24.71 2.05 12.91
N LEU A 17 25.12 0.80 13.11
CA LEU A 17 24.52 -0.31 12.37
C LEU A 17 23.17 -0.67 13.02
N ILE A 18 22.07 -0.51 12.27
CA ILE A 18 20.76 -1.04 12.64
C ILE A 18 20.93 -2.49 13.11
N ASP A 19 20.42 -2.82 14.30
CA ASP A 19 20.47 -4.19 14.79
C ASP A 19 19.83 -5.13 13.77
N ARG A 20 20.56 -6.18 13.40
CA ARG A 20 20.16 -7.09 12.32
C ARG A 20 18.82 -7.78 12.63
N ASN A 21 18.53 -8.05 13.90
CA ASN A 21 17.26 -8.64 14.30
C ASN A 21 16.13 -7.61 14.16
N ASP A 22 16.33 -6.36 14.58
CA ASP A 22 15.36 -5.28 14.38
C ASP A 22 15.05 -5.04 12.89
N GLN A 23 16.06 -5.06 12.02
CA GLN A 23 15.87 -4.95 10.57
C GLN A 23 15.03 -6.11 10.02
N GLN A 24 15.29 -7.34 10.46
CA GLN A 24 14.53 -8.51 10.03
C GLN A 24 13.07 -8.44 10.51
N GLN A 25 12.84 -8.02 11.75
CA GLN A 25 11.48 -7.81 12.28
C GLN A 25 10.73 -6.73 11.51
N PHE A 26 11.41 -5.63 11.15
CA PHE A 26 10.83 -4.57 10.34
C PHE A 26 10.46 -5.06 8.94
N LEU A 27 11.37 -5.73 8.23
CA LEU A 27 11.06 -6.27 6.90
C LEU A 27 9.95 -7.33 6.93
N ALA A 28 9.83 -8.09 8.01
CA ALA A 28 8.73 -9.03 8.20
C ALA A 28 7.38 -8.32 8.36
N SER A 29 7.31 -7.07 8.81
CA SER A 29 6.03 -6.34 8.91
C SER A 29 5.38 -6.04 7.57
N ALA A 30 6.11 -6.16 6.45
CA ALA A 30 5.57 -6.00 5.11
C ALA A 30 4.46 -7.03 4.77
N ASP A 31 4.38 -8.14 5.51
CA ASP A 31 3.31 -9.14 5.33
C ASP A 31 2.00 -8.79 6.08
N PHE A 32 1.97 -7.67 6.83
CA PHE A 32 0.84 -7.28 7.67
C PHE A 32 -0.45 -7.17 6.87
N LEU A 33 -0.40 -6.57 5.68
CA LEU A 33 -1.57 -6.48 4.80
C LEU A 33 -2.14 -7.87 4.50
N SER A 34 -1.30 -8.82 4.08
CA SER A 34 -1.77 -10.17 3.74
C SER A 34 -2.26 -10.97 4.94
N ASN A 35 -1.66 -10.78 6.11
CA ASN A 35 -1.95 -11.57 7.31
C ASN A 35 -3.11 -11.00 8.15
N TYR A 36 -3.28 -9.68 8.17
CA TYR A 36 -4.19 -9.00 9.09
C TYR A 36 -5.07 -7.93 8.42
N GLY A 37 -4.52 -7.14 7.49
CA GLY A 37 -5.22 -5.98 6.91
C GLY A 37 -6.27 -6.35 5.84
N LEU A 38 -6.03 -7.40 5.06
CA LEU A 38 -6.80 -7.73 3.87
C LEU A 38 -8.30 -7.99 4.12
N PRO A 39 -8.73 -8.71 5.18
CA PRO A 39 -10.16 -8.91 5.45
C PRO A 39 -10.91 -7.60 5.67
N THR A 40 -10.34 -6.67 6.46
CA THR A 40 -10.95 -5.37 6.74
C THR A 40 -10.94 -4.48 5.50
N LEU A 41 -9.85 -4.49 4.73
CA LEU A 41 -9.76 -3.80 3.44
C LEU A 41 -10.88 -4.24 2.49
N ILE A 42 -11.10 -5.55 2.34
CA ILE A 42 -12.17 -6.10 1.49
C ILE A 42 -13.54 -5.62 1.99
N SER A 43 -13.80 -5.72 3.31
CA SER A 43 -15.07 -5.28 3.90
C SER A 43 -15.36 -3.81 3.62
N ASN A 44 -14.34 -2.94 3.72
CA ASN A 44 -14.52 -1.50 3.53
C ASN A 44 -14.63 -1.11 2.05
N ILE A 45 -13.91 -1.77 1.14
CA ILE A 45 -14.14 -1.63 -0.31
C ILE A 45 -15.56 -2.08 -0.68
N GLN A 46 -16.07 -3.17 -0.09
CA GLN A 46 -17.44 -3.63 -0.30
C GLN A 46 -18.48 -2.60 0.20
N ALA A 47 -18.22 -1.96 1.35
CA ALA A 47 -19.07 -0.89 1.86
C ALA A 47 -19.09 0.32 0.93
N ALA A 48 -17.92 0.77 0.44
CA ALA A 48 -17.80 1.85 -0.53
C ALA A 48 -18.54 1.51 -1.84
N ALA A 49 -18.35 0.30 -2.37
CA ALA A 49 -19.06 -0.18 -3.55
C ALA A 49 -20.58 -0.20 -3.34
N SER A 50 -21.04 -0.62 -2.16
CA SER A 50 -22.46 -0.65 -1.82
C SER A 50 -23.07 0.75 -1.76
N GLU A 51 -22.35 1.73 -1.23
CA GLU A 51 -22.83 3.12 -1.20
C GLU A 51 -22.86 3.75 -2.60
N VAL A 52 -21.84 3.53 -3.43
CA VAL A 52 -21.80 4.07 -4.81
C VAL A 52 -22.84 3.42 -5.72
N LEU A 53 -23.08 2.10 -5.56
CA LEU A 53 -24.07 1.37 -6.37
C LEU A 53 -25.49 1.49 -5.82
N LYS A 54 -25.69 2.18 -4.70
CA LYS A 54 -27.00 2.38 -4.09
C LYS A 54 -27.97 3.06 -5.05
N GLY A 55 -29.16 2.46 -5.18
CA GLY A 55 -30.20 2.95 -6.08
C GLY A 55 -29.98 2.63 -7.57
N LYS A 56 -28.81 2.09 -7.96
CA LYS A 56 -28.61 1.56 -9.31
C LYS A 56 -29.35 0.24 -9.48
N GLN A 57 -29.97 0.05 -10.63
CA GLN A 57 -30.72 -1.14 -10.98
C GLN A 57 -29.92 -2.01 -11.95
N LEU A 58 -30.16 -3.33 -11.90
CA LEU A 58 -29.52 -4.30 -12.79
C LEU A 58 -29.76 -4.05 -14.30
N LYS A 59 -30.81 -3.31 -14.64
CA LYS A 59 -31.15 -2.92 -16.02
C LYS A 59 -30.46 -1.64 -16.49
N ASP A 60 -29.85 -0.89 -15.57
CA ASP A 60 -29.22 0.39 -15.89
C ASP A 60 -28.04 0.16 -16.82
N LEU A 61 -27.91 1.03 -17.82
CA LEU A 61 -26.90 0.91 -18.85
C LEU A 61 -25.60 1.60 -18.41
N PHE A 62 -24.52 0.84 -18.43
CA PHE A 62 -23.17 1.29 -18.15
C PHE A 62 -22.38 1.30 -19.45
N ASN A 63 -22.05 2.51 -19.91
CA ASN A 63 -21.07 2.70 -20.96
C ASN A 63 -19.67 2.84 -20.34
N THR A 64 -18.64 2.97 -21.19
CA THR A 64 -17.25 3.16 -20.75
C THR A 64 -17.09 4.26 -19.70
N THR A 65 -17.68 5.43 -19.96
CA THR A 65 -17.55 6.61 -19.08
C THR A 65 -18.19 6.35 -17.73
N VAL A 66 -19.44 5.86 -17.72
CA VAL A 66 -20.16 5.55 -16.49
C VAL A 66 -19.44 4.47 -15.68
N LEU A 67 -18.86 3.46 -16.34
CA LEU A 67 -18.09 2.42 -15.66
C LEU A 67 -16.80 2.97 -15.04
N HIS A 68 -16.01 3.73 -15.79
CA HIS A 68 -14.79 4.38 -15.30
C HIS A 68 -15.08 5.31 -14.12
N GLU A 69 -16.08 6.17 -14.25
CA GLU A 69 -16.52 7.08 -13.18
C GLU A 69 -17.00 6.30 -11.95
N THR A 70 -17.74 5.20 -12.15
CA THR A 70 -18.22 4.37 -11.04
C THR A 70 -17.06 3.73 -10.28
N ILE A 71 -16.07 3.16 -10.97
CA ILE A 71 -14.89 2.55 -10.32
C ILE A 71 -14.09 3.62 -9.57
N THR A 72 -13.86 4.77 -10.21
CA THR A 72 -13.15 5.91 -9.58
C THR A 72 -13.89 6.38 -8.34
N GLN A 73 -15.21 6.54 -8.40
CA GLN A 73 -16.02 6.95 -7.27
C GLN A 73 -16.00 5.95 -6.11
N ILE A 74 -15.91 4.64 -6.39
CA ILE A 74 -15.75 3.62 -5.34
C ILE A 74 -14.42 3.82 -4.62
N LEU A 75 -13.33 4.08 -5.36
CA LEU A 75 -12.03 4.34 -4.78
C LEU A 75 -12.02 5.65 -3.99
N ASP A 76 -12.63 6.73 -4.50
CA ASP A 76 -12.73 8.01 -3.80
C ASP A 76 -13.53 7.89 -2.50
N VAL A 77 -14.68 7.20 -2.54
CA VAL A 77 -15.48 6.92 -1.34
C VAL A 77 -14.64 6.12 -0.36
N PHE A 78 -14.01 5.03 -0.80
CA PHE A 78 -13.15 4.21 0.05
C PHE A 78 -12.04 5.05 0.70
N MET A 79 -11.28 5.83 -0.08
CA MET A 79 -10.15 6.64 0.43
C MET A 79 -10.59 7.76 1.38
N SER A 80 -11.86 8.19 1.31
CA SER A 80 -12.44 9.21 2.20
C SER A 80 -13.25 8.63 3.38
N MET A 81 -13.33 7.31 3.52
CA MET A 81 -13.94 6.68 4.70
C MET A 81 -13.14 7.01 5.95
N GLY A 82 -13.82 7.23 7.08
CA GLY A 82 -13.16 7.38 8.37
C GLY A 82 -12.29 8.63 8.50
N SER A 83 -11.16 8.49 9.20
CA SER A 83 -10.18 9.56 9.39
C SER A 83 -9.29 9.75 8.15
N PRO A 84 -8.67 10.93 7.99
CA PRO A 84 -7.57 11.09 7.05
C PRO A 84 -6.54 9.98 7.23
N HIS A 85 -6.10 9.36 6.13
CA HIS A 85 -5.11 8.28 6.11
C HIS A 85 -5.53 6.95 6.77
N HIS A 86 -6.82 6.71 7.05
CA HIS A 86 -7.30 5.42 7.59
C HIS A 86 -6.88 4.18 6.75
N TRP A 87 -6.52 4.38 5.49
CA TRP A 87 -6.06 3.31 4.61
C TRP A 87 -4.66 2.78 5.00
N VAL A 88 -3.89 3.55 5.78
CA VAL A 88 -2.59 3.13 6.33
C VAL A 88 -2.78 2.00 7.35
N ASP A 89 -3.91 1.98 8.06
CA ASP A 89 -4.23 0.96 9.08
C ASP A 89 -4.36 -0.45 8.50
N TYR A 90 -4.54 -0.58 7.18
CA TYR A 90 -4.51 -1.88 6.50
C TYR A 90 -3.09 -2.35 6.19
N LEU A 91 -2.12 -1.43 6.12
CA LEU A 91 -0.73 -1.71 5.74
C LEU A 91 0.17 -1.91 6.95
N MET A 92 -0.19 -1.31 8.09
CA MET A 92 0.63 -1.34 9.28
C MET A 92 -0.22 -1.18 10.54
N PRO A 93 0.17 -1.80 11.68
CA PRO A 93 -0.47 -1.56 12.98
C PRO A 93 -0.35 -0.11 13.44
N GLU A 94 -1.39 0.39 14.13
CA GLU A 94 -1.35 1.69 14.82
C GLU A 94 -0.31 1.74 15.95
N ASP A 95 -0.10 0.63 16.68
CA ASP A 95 0.93 0.49 17.73
C ASP A 95 1.90 -0.64 17.38
N ALA A 96 3.15 -0.29 17.09
CA ALA A 96 4.24 -1.22 16.80
C ALA A 96 4.41 -2.31 17.89
N ARG A 97 4.13 -1.97 19.15
CA ARG A 97 4.27 -2.90 20.28
C ARG A 97 3.18 -3.97 20.27
N SER A 98 1.97 -3.61 19.86
CA SER A 98 0.85 -4.55 19.73
C SER A 98 1.14 -5.61 18.68
N TYR A 99 1.72 -5.19 17.54
CA TYR A 99 2.15 -6.09 16.49
C TYR A 99 3.33 -6.96 16.91
N LYS A 100 4.34 -6.40 17.59
CA LYS A 100 5.49 -7.18 18.07
C LYS A 100 5.06 -8.35 18.94
N LEU A 101 4.05 -8.13 19.78
CA LEU A 101 3.50 -9.14 20.71
C LEU A 101 2.71 -10.25 19.99
N VAL A 102 2.02 -9.91 18.89
CA VAL A 102 1.25 -10.86 18.07
C VAL A 102 2.14 -11.61 17.08
N ALA A 103 3.07 -10.92 16.42
CA ALA A 103 3.89 -11.45 15.34
C ALA A 103 5.15 -12.18 15.83
N PHE A 104 5.75 -11.74 16.94
CA PHE A 104 7.07 -12.24 17.39
C PHE A 104 7.04 -12.83 18.81
N SER A 105 5.89 -13.39 19.24
CA SER A 105 5.70 -13.98 20.56
C SER A 105 6.80 -14.99 20.92
N ASN A 106 7.84 -14.51 21.59
CA ASN A 106 8.94 -15.30 22.13
C ASN A 106 9.18 -14.90 23.59
N ASN A 107 9.32 -15.91 24.44
CA ASN A 107 9.45 -15.81 25.89
C ASN A 107 10.68 -14.97 26.28
N GLY A 108 10.50 -13.69 26.52
CA GLY A 108 11.51 -12.80 27.06
C GLY A 108 10.83 -11.53 27.52
N ASN A 109 10.92 -11.24 28.82
CA ASN A 109 10.43 -9.99 29.39
C ASN A 109 11.01 -8.84 28.56
N PRO A 110 10.19 -8.05 27.84
CA PRO A 110 10.72 -6.90 27.14
C PRO A 110 11.21 -5.92 28.21
N ASP A 111 12.47 -5.55 28.14
CA ASP A 111 12.97 -4.41 28.91
C ASP A 111 12.32 -3.16 28.30
N LEU A 112 11.22 -2.71 28.90
CA LEU A 112 10.24 -1.78 28.33
C LEU A 112 10.69 -0.30 28.37
N SER A 113 11.99 -0.01 28.44
CA SER A 113 12.45 1.36 28.77
C SER A 113 13.25 2.13 27.71
N ASP A 114 13.73 1.49 26.64
CA ASP A 114 14.28 2.19 25.47
C ASP A 114 13.58 1.69 24.20
N GLY A 115 13.02 2.61 23.40
CA GLY A 115 12.39 2.26 22.13
C GLY A 115 13.42 1.63 21.20
N THR A 116 13.10 0.47 20.62
CA THR A 116 14.07 -0.24 19.78
C THR A 116 14.15 0.40 18.40
N THR A 117 15.19 0.08 17.62
CA THR A 117 15.32 0.61 16.24
C THR A 117 14.13 0.18 15.39
N PHE A 118 13.59 -1.01 15.63
CA PHE A 118 12.32 -1.46 15.06
C PHE A 118 11.16 -0.49 15.35
N ASP A 119 10.99 -0.05 16.60
CA ASP A 119 9.90 0.85 16.98
C ASP A 119 10.04 2.20 16.25
N GLN A 120 11.26 2.71 16.12
CA GLN A 120 11.55 3.92 15.35
C GLN A 120 11.21 3.74 13.86
N LEU A 121 11.66 2.65 13.23
CA LEU A 121 11.38 2.37 11.81
C LEU A 121 9.87 2.26 11.53
N MET A 122 9.10 1.67 12.46
CA MET A 122 7.64 1.59 12.34
C MET A 122 7.00 2.98 12.42
N VAL A 123 7.45 3.84 13.34
CA VAL A 123 6.96 5.23 13.45
C VAL A 123 7.30 6.06 12.22
N GLU A 124 8.54 5.99 11.74
CA GLU A 124 8.98 6.69 10.53
C GLU A 124 8.22 6.22 9.30
N THR A 125 8.04 4.90 9.15
CA THR A 125 7.23 4.33 8.07
C THR A 125 5.80 4.82 8.15
N HIS A 126 5.21 4.91 9.36
CA HIS A 126 3.85 5.43 9.54
C HIS A 126 3.75 6.87 9.05
N ALA A 127 4.73 7.69 9.42
CA ALA A 127 4.78 9.09 9.03
C ALA A 127 4.91 9.24 7.51
N VAL A 128 5.74 8.42 6.86
CA VAL A 128 5.89 8.39 5.40
C VAL A 128 4.58 7.97 4.73
N LEU A 129 3.94 6.88 5.18
CA LEU A 129 2.68 6.40 4.62
C LEU A 129 1.52 7.38 4.81
N SER A 130 1.54 8.14 5.90
CA SER A 130 0.54 9.18 6.21
C SER A 130 0.85 10.54 5.57
N SER A 131 1.98 10.68 4.87
CA SER A 131 2.38 11.94 4.26
C SER A 131 1.47 12.32 3.07
N ALA A 132 1.35 13.63 2.81
CA ALA A 132 0.60 14.12 1.65
C ALA A 132 1.25 13.68 0.34
N GLU A 133 2.58 13.63 0.32
CA GLU A 133 3.40 13.21 -0.82
C GLU A 133 3.10 11.76 -1.19
N PHE A 134 3.12 10.85 -0.20
CA PHE A 134 2.79 9.45 -0.46
C PHE A 134 1.31 9.25 -0.78
N GLY A 135 0.41 9.99 -0.12
CA GLY A 135 -1.02 9.99 -0.46
C GLY A 135 -1.29 10.37 -1.91
N ASN A 136 -0.58 11.37 -2.44
CA ASN A 136 -0.66 11.76 -3.85
C ASN A 136 -0.11 10.67 -4.79
N VAL A 137 0.97 9.99 -4.40
CA VAL A 137 1.50 8.83 -5.16
C VAL A 137 0.47 7.70 -5.24
N VAL A 138 -0.21 7.40 -4.14
CA VAL A 138 -1.28 6.38 -4.11
C VAL A 138 -2.44 6.79 -5.01
N ASP A 139 -2.90 8.04 -4.94
CA ASP A 139 -3.99 8.56 -5.79
C ASP A 139 -3.67 8.45 -7.29
N ILE A 140 -2.49 8.91 -7.71
CA ILE A 140 -2.02 8.81 -9.10
C ILE A 140 -1.91 7.35 -9.52
N SER A 141 -1.35 6.48 -8.67
CA SER A 141 -1.20 5.06 -8.95
C SER A 141 -2.55 4.37 -9.16
N LEU A 142 -3.53 4.63 -8.29
CA LEU A 142 -4.87 4.08 -8.40
C LEU A 142 -5.57 4.53 -9.68
N LYS A 143 -5.53 5.83 -10.00
CA LYS A 143 -6.11 6.39 -11.24
C LYS A 143 -5.49 5.76 -12.49
N THR A 144 -4.17 5.65 -12.51
CA THR A 144 -3.44 5.04 -13.64
C THR A 144 -3.81 3.56 -13.82
N VAL A 145 -4.00 2.82 -12.73
CA VAL A 145 -4.45 1.42 -12.79
C VAL A 145 -5.89 1.32 -13.29
N VAL A 146 -6.79 2.20 -12.85
CA VAL A 146 -8.18 2.24 -13.36
C VAL A 146 -8.20 2.52 -14.85
N ASP A 147 -7.40 3.46 -15.33
CA ASP A 147 -7.30 3.77 -16.76
C ASP A 147 -6.84 2.56 -17.56
N ALA A 148 -5.78 1.88 -17.10
CA ALA A 148 -5.27 0.66 -17.73
C ALA A 148 -6.29 -0.50 -17.72
N LEU A 149 -6.99 -0.70 -16.59
CA LEU A 149 -8.05 -1.70 -16.48
C LEU A 149 -9.18 -1.40 -17.48
N MET A 150 -9.53 -0.12 -17.65
CA MET A 150 -10.55 0.28 -18.61
C MET A 150 -10.13 0.07 -20.07
N GLU A 151 -8.83 0.17 -20.40
CA GLU A 151 -8.33 -0.25 -21.71
C GLU A 151 -8.55 -1.75 -21.94
N ASP A 152 -8.18 -2.60 -20.99
CA ASP A 152 -8.35 -4.04 -21.11
C ASP A 152 -9.83 -4.43 -21.19
N ILE A 153 -10.69 -3.77 -20.43
CA ILE A 153 -12.16 -3.93 -20.48
C ILE A 153 -12.71 -3.57 -21.87
N LYS A 154 -12.26 -2.46 -22.47
CA LYS A 154 -12.67 -2.06 -23.83
C LYS A 154 -12.27 -3.10 -24.87
N VAL A 155 -11.04 -3.61 -24.79
CA VAL A 155 -10.51 -4.60 -25.72
C VAL A 155 -11.31 -5.91 -25.65
N GLN A 156 -11.58 -6.42 -24.45
CA GLN A 156 -12.30 -7.70 -24.31
C GLN A 156 -13.81 -7.61 -24.56
N LEU A 157 -14.45 -6.51 -24.15
CA LEU A 157 -15.90 -6.34 -24.32
C LEU A 157 -16.29 -5.87 -25.73
N GLY A 158 -15.32 -5.32 -26.47
CA GLY A 158 -15.52 -4.71 -27.77
C GLY A 158 -16.09 -3.30 -27.65
N GLU A 159 -15.46 -2.34 -28.34
CA GLU A 159 -15.81 -0.91 -28.27
C GLU A 159 -17.31 -0.65 -28.53
N GLY A 160 -17.91 -1.33 -29.52
CA GLY A 160 -19.33 -1.15 -29.85
C GLY A 160 -20.32 -1.50 -28.74
N ASN A 161 -20.01 -2.50 -27.90
CA ASN A 161 -20.87 -2.92 -26.79
C ASN A 161 -20.84 -1.93 -25.62
N LEU A 162 -19.67 -1.33 -25.35
CA LEU A 162 -19.52 -0.34 -24.28
C LEU A 162 -19.88 1.07 -24.72
N LEU A 163 -19.80 1.40 -26.02
CA LEU A 163 -20.23 2.70 -26.54
C LEU A 163 -21.76 2.88 -26.41
N SER A 164 -22.54 1.83 -26.68
CA SER A 164 -24.00 1.85 -26.56
C SER A 164 -24.53 1.63 -25.14
N GLY A 165 -23.65 1.16 -24.24
CA GLY A 165 -23.97 0.85 -22.85
C GLY A 165 -24.47 -0.58 -22.66
N MET A 166 -24.00 -1.22 -21.58
CA MET A 166 -24.36 -2.57 -21.21
C MET A 166 -25.18 -2.59 -19.91
N PRO A 167 -26.28 -3.37 -19.82
CA PRO A 167 -27.00 -3.53 -18.57
C PRO A 167 -26.08 -4.05 -17.46
N LEU A 168 -26.16 -3.46 -16.26
CA LEU A 168 -25.32 -3.82 -15.11
C LEU A 168 -25.32 -5.33 -14.82
N ALA A 169 -26.47 -6.00 -14.93
CA ALA A 169 -26.57 -7.46 -14.77
C ALA A 169 -25.69 -8.27 -15.74
N LYS A 170 -25.46 -7.76 -16.95
CA LYS A 170 -24.58 -8.40 -17.95
C LYS A 170 -23.13 -7.99 -17.76
N LEU A 171 -22.90 -6.81 -17.20
CA LEU A 171 -21.57 -6.25 -17.01
C LEU A 171 -20.84 -6.88 -15.81
N LEU A 172 -21.52 -7.06 -14.67
CA LEU A 172 -20.92 -7.60 -13.44
C LEU A 172 -20.18 -8.94 -13.63
N PRO A 173 -20.77 -9.97 -14.29
CA PRO A 173 -20.05 -11.23 -14.51
C PRO A 173 -18.81 -11.04 -15.39
N ARG A 174 -18.83 -10.09 -16.32
CA ARG A 174 -17.68 -9.83 -17.20
C ARG A 174 -16.58 -9.10 -16.45
N ILE A 175 -16.90 -8.14 -15.60
CA ILE A 175 -15.90 -7.49 -14.72
C ILE A 175 -15.21 -8.53 -13.83
N SER A 176 -15.94 -9.52 -13.31
CA SER A 176 -15.33 -10.57 -12.49
C SER A 176 -14.30 -11.44 -13.22
N GLN A 177 -14.30 -11.46 -14.56
CA GLN A 177 -13.31 -12.19 -15.36
C GLN A 177 -11.94 -11.50 -15.40
N PHE A 178 -11.84 -10.24 -14.96
CA PHE A 178 -10.57 -9.50 -14.91
C PHE A 178 -9.81 -9.74 -13.60
N SER A 179 -10.43 -10.35 -12.59
CA SER A 179 -9.76 -10.63 -11.31
C SER A 179 -8.43 -11.38 -11.46
N PRO A 180 -8.32 -12.46 -12.28
CA PRO A 180 -7.05 -13.17 -12.44
C PRO A 180 -5.91 -12.30 -12.96
N LEU A 181 -6.19 -11.29 -13.80
CA LEU A 181 -5.19 -10.37 -14.34
C LEU A 181 -4.56 -9.49 -13.24
N LEU A 182 -5.34 -9.19 -12.20
CA LEU A 182 -4.87 -8.40 -11.05
C LEU A 182 -3.96 -9.21 -10.12
N PHE A 183 -4.06 -10.55 -10.15
CA PHE A 183 -3.34 -11.46 -9.25
C PHE A 183 -2.22 -12.25 -9.93
N GLU A 184 -1.78 -11.84 -11.13
CA GLU A 184 -0.62 -12.44 -11.77
C GLU A 184 0.66 -12.23 -10.96
N GLU A 185 1.66 -13.11 -11.17
CA GLU A 185 2.99 -12.99 -10.55
C GLU A 185 3.57 -11.58 -10.77
N PRO A 186 4.25 -10.97 -9.79
CA PRO A 186 4.70 -9.58 -9.89
C PRO A 186 5.53 -9.23 -11.12
N SER A 187 6.29 -10.18 -11.66
CA SER A 187 7.11 -10.00 -12.88
C SER A 187 6.30 -9.98 -14.17
N LYS A 188 5.08 -10.54 -14.16
CA LYS A 188 4.17 -10.63 -15.32
C LYS A 188 2.99 -9.67 -15.21
N ASN A 189 2.64 -9.27 -13.99
CA ASN A 189 1.53 -8.40 -13.70
C ASN A 189 1.73 -7.01 -14.32
N ARG A 190 0.96 -6.72 -15.39
CA ARG A 190 1.01 -5.44 -16.11
C ARG A 190 0.75 -4.24 -15.21
N PHE A 191 -0.18 -4.35 -14.25
CA PHE A 191 -0.55 -3.23 -13.37
C PHE A 191 0.60 -2.85 -12.43
N ILE A 192 1.33 -3.84 -11.91
CA ILE A 192 2.54 -3.58 -11.11
C ILE A 192 3.61 -2.87 -11.95
N GLN A 193 3.80 -3.27 -13.21
CA GLN A 193 4.77 -2.60 -14.09
C GLN A 193 4.34 -1.17 -14.42
N ILE A 194 3.04 -0.93 -14.62
CA ILE A 194 2.50 0.41 -14.85
C ILE A 194 2.82 1.30 -13.65
N ILE A 195 2.48 0.87 -12.43
CA ILE A 195 2.75 1.65 -11.21
C ILE A 195 4.24 1.97 -11.08
N ARG A 196 5.12 0.99 -11.30
CA ARG A 196 6.58 1.17 -11.18
C ARG A 196 7.15 2.20 -12.16
N ASN A 197 6.50 2.40 -13.30
CA ASN A 197 6.96 3.31 -14.35
C ASN A 197 6.33 4.71 -14.26
N ILE A 198 5.53 5.00 -13.22
CA ILE A 198 4.99 6.33 -12.96
C ILE A 198 6.13 7.22 -12.45
N ALA A 199 6.33 8.38 -13.08
CA ALA A 199 7.43 9.30 -12.76
C ALA A 199 7.35 9.82 -11.31
N GLU A 200 6.15 10.05 -10.80
CA GLU A 200 5.89 10.48 -9.43
C GLU A 200 6.27 9.41 -8.41
N VAL A 201 6.09 8.12 -8.75
CA VAL A 201 6.53 7.00 -7.91
C VAL A 201 8.06 6.99 -7.83
N GLU A 202 8.75 7.08 -8.97
CA GLU A 202 10.22 7.15 -9.02
C GLU A 202 10.77 8.36 -8.26
N LEU A 203 10.18 9.54 -8.49
CA LEU A 203 10.58 10.77 -7.81
C LEU A 203 10.40 10.67 -6.29
N PHE A 204 9.26 10.14 -5.84
CA PHE A 204 8.99 9.95 -4.42
C PHE A 204 10.05 9.07 -3.76
N PHE A 205 10.34 7.89 -4.33
CA PHE A 205 11.36 7.00 -3.78
C PHE A 205 12.76 7.61 -3.84
N THR A 206 13.09 8.33 -4.92
CA THR A 206 14.37 9.05 -5.03
C THR A 206 14.56 10.06 -3.90
N LEU A 207 13.52 10.86 -3.63
CA LEU A 207 13.55 11.84 -2.54
C LEU A 207 13.57 11.16 -1.17
N LEU A 208 12.81 10.08 -0.98
CA LEU A 208 12.82 9.31 0.26
C LEU A 208 14.23 8.81 0.58
N TYR A 209 14.90 8.14 -0.37
CA TYR A 209 16.24 7.63 -0.18
C TYR A 209 17.31 8.72 -0.06
N ALA A 210 17.16 9.86 -0.73
CA ALA A 210 18.09 10.99 -0.61
C ALA A 210 18.04 11.68 0.76
N ASN A 211 16.91 11.59 1.47
CA ASN A 211 16.71 12.18 2.80
C ASN A 211 16.95 11.20 3.96
N MET A 212 17.28 9.94 3.67
CA MET A 212 17.72 9.01 4.71
C MET A 212 19.06 9.50 5.27
N PRO A 213 19.26 9.52 6.59
CA PRO A 213 20.54 9.89 7.18
C PRO A 213 21.65 9.06 6.54
N THR A 214 22.64 9.72 5.95
CA THR A 214 23.87 9.05 5.54
C THR A 214 24.58 8.62 6.81
N SER A 215 24.53 7.31 7.10
CA SER A 215 25.34 6.67 8.15
C SER A 215 26.81 7.05 8.01
#